data_AF-A0A3A6PFX2-F1
#
_entry.id   AF-A0A3A6PFX2-F1
#
_cell.length_a   1.000
_cell.length_b   1.000
_cell.length_c   1.000
_cell.angle_alpha   90.00
_cell.angle_beta   90.00
_cell.angle_gamma   90.00
#
_symmetry.space_group_name_H-M   'P 1'
#
loop_
_entity.id
_entity.type
_entity.pdbx_description
1 polymer ?
#
loop_
_entity_poly.entity_id
_entity_poly.type
_entity_poly.pdbx_seq_one_letter_code
_entity_poly.pdbx_strand_id
1 'polypeptide(L)'
;MKEYIQEITLEDARELANQVAYSKLSEYRRYESIPLLREEYHEAECCWFFFRNKEIEGPDDGFRSWDYAYSVSKKRNVSTVVDLTNEPEKLKDYIEKFSGRCKELGL
;
A
#
# COMPACT_ATOMS: atom_id res chain seq x y z
N MET A 1 1.34 -26.63 -8.73
CA MET A 1 1.71 -25.26 -8.31
C MET A 1 1.98 -25.31 -6.81
N LYS A 2 3.06 -24.69 -6.32
CA LYS A 2 3.26 -24.57 -4.87
C LYS A 2 2.18 -23.64 -4.31
N GLU A 3 1.53 -24.06 -3.23
CA GLU A 3 0.57 -23.24 -2.51
C GLU A 3 1.27 -22.00 -1.97
N TYR A 4 0.62 -20.84 -2.09
CA TYR A 4 1.14 -19.59 -1.58
C TYR A 4 0.82 -19.53 -0.08
N ILE A 5 1.84 -19.65 0.77
CA ILE A 5 1.67 -19.65 2.23
C ILE A 5 1.84 -18.23 2.73
N GLN A 6 0.77 -17.69 3.32
CA GLN A 6 0.76 -16.41 4.02
C GLN A 6 1.48 -16.54 5.36
N GLU A 7 2.38 -15.61 5.67
CA GLU A 7 3.19 -15.59 6.91
C GLU A 7 2.77 -14.51 7.91
N ILE A 8 1.96 -13.55 7.46
CA ILE A 8 1.45 -12.46 8.30
C ILE A 8 -0.06 -12.27 8.15
N THR A 9 -0.67 -11.64 9.14
CA THR A 9 -2.09 -11.26 9.11
C THR A 9 -2.30 -9.92 8.40
N LEU A 10 -3.56 -9.57 8.17
CA LEU A 10 -3.93 -8.23 7.71
C LEU A 10 -3.49 -7.15 8.71
N GLU A 11 -3.59 -7.42 10.02
CA GLU A 11 -3.21 -6.48 11.08
C GLU A 11 -1.70 -6.21 11.04
N ASP A 12 -0.89 -7.26 10.93
CA ASP A 12 0.56 -7.16 10.73
C ASP A 12 0.90 -6.36 9.45
N ALA A 13 0.23 -6.68 8.33
CA ALA A 13 0.44 -5.99 7.07
C ALA A 13 0.11 -4.50 7.17
N ARG A 14 -0.95 -4.16 7.89
CA ARG A 14 -1.38 -2.79 8.11
C ARG A 14 -0.43 -2.04 9.04
N GLU A 15 0.13 -2.68 10.05
CA GLU A 15 1.17 -2.09 10.89
C GLU A 15 2.42 -1.77 10.06
N LEU A 16 2.88 -2.72 9.24
CA LEU A 16 4.02 -2.53 8.34
C LEU A 16 3.80 -1.37 7.36
N ALA A 17 2.61 -1.29 6.75
CA ALA A 17 2.25 -0.17 5.87
C ALA A 17 2.26 1.17 6.64
N ASN A 18 1.72 1.21 7.86
CA ASN A 18 1.70 2.41 8.69
C ASN A 18 3.11 2.87 9.09
N GLN A 19 4.02 1.95 9.40
CA GLN A 19 5.42 2.30 9.72
C GLN A 19 6.10 3.01 8.54
N VAL A 20 5.95 2.45 7.33
CA VAL A 20 6.53 3.07 6.12
C VAL A 20 5.81 4.37 5.76
N ALA A 21 4.48 4.43 5.94
CA ALA A 21 3.70 5.64 5.76
C ALA A 21 4.13 6.74 6.74
N TYR A 22 4.37 6.41 8.00
CA TYR A 22 4.82 7.36 9.01
C TYR A 22 6.14 8.00 8.61
N SER A 23 7.12 7.21 8.17
CA SER A 23 8.42 7.71 7.73
C SER A 23 8.36 8.60 6.49
N LYS A 24 7.28 8.55 5.69
CA LYS A 24 7.18 9.26 4.40
C LYS A 24 6.14 10.37 4.38
N LEU A 25 5.08 10.26 5.17
CA LEU A 25 3.90 11.11 5.12
C LEU A 25 3.68 11.92 6.39
N SER A 26 4.32 11.55 7.50
CA SER A 26 4.06 12.22 8.79
C SER A 26 4.41 13.70 8.76
N GLU A 27 5.36 14.13 7.91
CA GLU A 27 5.72 15.55 7.76
C GLU A 27 4.62 16.38 7.07
N TYR A 28 3.81 15.76 6.20
CA TYR A 28 2.72 16.41 5.48
C TYR A 28 1.40 16.38 6.25
N ARG A 29 1.37 15.66 7.38
CA ARG A 29 0.18 15.50 8.21
C ARG A 29 -0.02 16.75 9.06
N ARG A 30 -1.12 17.47 8.83
CA ARG A 30 -1.47 18.70 9.57
C ARG A 30 -1.75 18.46 11.06
N TYR A 31 -2.37 17.33 11.40
CA TYR A 31 -2.73 16.97 12.78
C TYR A 31 -2.46 15.50 13.04
N GLU A 32 -1.93 15.15 14.22
CA GLU A 32 -1.61 13.77 14.57
C GLU A 32 -2.82 12.84 14.62
N SER A 33 -4.02 13.40 14.80
CA SER A 33 -5.28 12.67 14.76
C SER A 33 -5.69 12.19 13.37
N ILE A 34 -5.13 12.77 12.29
CA ILE A 34 -5.42 12.33 10.93
C ILE A 34 -4.68 11.00 10.69
N PRO A 35 -5.38 9.90 10.39
CA PRO A 35 -4.74 8.64 10.07
C PRO A 35 -3.95 8.76 8.76
N LEU A 36 -2.78 8.15 8.70
CA LEU A 36 -1.90 8.20 7.52
C LEU A 36 -2.47 7.43 6.33
N LEU A 37 -3.16 6.33 6.62
CA LEU A 37 -3.77 5.42 5.66
C LEU A 37 -5.29 5.41 5.82
N ARG A 38 -6.01 5.25 4.71
CA ARG A 38 -7.46 5.03 4.71
C ARG A 38 -7.80 3.70 5.37
N GLU A 39 -9.01 3.59 5.91
CA GLU A 39 -9.52 2.32 6.46
C GLU A 39 -9.62 1.25 5.37
N GLU A 40 -10.09 1.63 4.19
CA GLU A 40 -10.20 0.76 3.02
C GLU A 40 -8.84 0.22 2.57
N TYR A 41 -8.84 -1.06 2.18
CA TYR A 41 -7.71 -1.75 1.60
C TYR A 41 -8.20 -2.66 0.48
N HIS A 42 -7.26 -3.07 -0.39
CA HIS A 42 -7.53 -4.12 -1.36
C HIS A 42 -6.69 -5.36 -1.03
N GLU A 43 -7.33 -6.52 -1.05
CA GLU A 43 -6.66 -7.81 -0.89
C GLU A 43 -6.54 -8.53 -2.22
N ALA A 44 -5.38 -9.14 -2.44
CA ALA A 44 -5.12 -10.11 -3.49
C ALA A 44 -4.58 -11.42 -2.91
N GLU A 45 -4.39 -12.42 -3.75
CA GLU A 45 -3.91 -13.75 -3.34
C GLU A 45 -2.61 -13.67 -2.51
N CYS A 46 -1.67 -12.82 -2.91
CA CYS A 46 -0.31 -12.75 -2.35
C CYS A 46 0.03 -11.44 -1.62
N CYS A 47 -0.89 -10.47 -1.55
CA CYS A 47 -0.57 -9.15 -1.01
C CYS A 47 -1.82 -8.34 -0.64
N TRP A 48 -1.61 -7.29 0.15
CA TRP A 48 -2.58 -6.24 0.45
C TRP A 48 -2.08 -4.89 -0.01
N PHE A 49 -3.02 -4.02 -0.34
CA PHE A 49 -2.76 -2.63 -0.73
C PHE A 49 -3.48 -1.70 0.23
N PHE A 50 -2.73 -0.73 0.75
CA PHE A 50 -3.22 0.32 1.62
C PHE A 50 -3.00 1.68 0.97
N PHE A 51 -3.97 2.58 1.14
CA PHE A 51 -3.99 3.85 0.43
C PHE A 51 -3.79 5.00 1.40
N ARG A 52 -3.07 6.04 0.96
CA ARG A 52 -2.91 7.27 1.72
C ARG A 52 -4.27 7.91 2.03
N ASN A 53 -4.42 8.48 3.22
CA ASN A 53 -5.55 9.34 3.52
C ASN A 53 -5.47 10.63 2.68
N LYS A 54 -6.53 10.90 1.89
CA LYS A 54 -6.59 12.05 0.98
C LYS A 54 -6.66 13.39 1.70
N GLU A 55 -6.93 13.42 3.00
CA GLU A 55 -6.81 14.62 3.85
C GLU A 55 -5.35 15.08 4.04
N ILE A 56 -4.37 14.21 3.78
CA ILE A 56 -2.96 14.58 3.80
C ILE A 56 -2.64 15.29 2.49
N GLU A 57 -2.25 16.55 2.55
CA GLU A 57 -1.86 17.33 1.38
C GLU A 57 -0.34 17.48 1.40
N GLY A 58 0.33 16.97 0.37
CA GLY A 58 1.76 17.21 0.20
C GLY A 58 2.03 18.42 -0.70
N PRO A 59 3.32 18.81 -0.81
CA PRO A 59 3.71 19.96 -1.61
C PRO A 59 3.37 19.78 -3.09
N ASP A 60 3.10 20.89 -3.77
CA ASP A 60 3.01 20.93 -5.23
C ASP A 60 4.44 20.99 -5.82
N ASP A 61 5.17 19.89 -5.67
CA ASP A 61 6.57 19.76 -6.08
C ASP A 61 6.73 19.29 -7.55
N GLY A 62 5.62 19.08 -8.25
CA GLY A 62 5.59 18.58 -9.63
C GLY A 62 5.84 17.06 -9.78
N PHE A 63 6.46 16.42 -8.79
CA PHE A 63 6.75 14.98 -8.79
C PHE A 63 5.76 14.16 -7.94
N ARG A 64 4.91 14.81 -7.12
CA ARG A 64 3.92 14.18 -6.22
C ARG A 64 4.52 13.00 -5.46
N SER A 65 5.73 13.22 -4.91
CA SER A 65 6.52 12.21 -4.21
C SER A 65 5.93 11.73 -2.88
N TRP A 66 4.72 12.18 -2.58
CA TRP A 66 3.91 11.85 -1.41
C TRP A 66 2.62 11.11 -1.80
N ASP A 67 2.28 11.02 -3.09
CA ASP A 67 1.01 10.44 -3.57
C ASP A 67 1.19 8.97 -3.99
N TYR A 68 1.45 8.12 -2.99
CA TYR A 68 1.65 6.69 -3.15
C TYR A 68 0.63 5.84 -2.38
N ALA A 69 0.49 4.60 -2.81
CA ALA A 69 -0.10 3.52 -2.05
C ALA A 69 0.99 2.54 -1.57
N TYR A 70 0.65 1.68 -0.62
CA TYR A 70 1.57 0.75 0.04
C TYR A 70 1.12 -0.66 -0.24
N SER A 71 1.94 -1.41 -0.98
CA SER A 71 1.73 -2.84 -1.19
C SER A 71 2.50 -3.62 -0.12
N VAL A 72 1.84 -4.53 0.57
CA VAL A 72 2.45 -5.42 1.54
C VAL A 72 2.19 -6.86 1.12
N SER A 73 3.25 -7.57 0.75
CA SER A 73 3.17 -8.99 0.49
C SER A 73 2.81 -9.77 1.75
N LYS A 74 2.16 -10.89 1.56
CA LYS A 74 1.80 -11.83 2.63
C LYS A 74 3.02 -12.50 3.28
N LYS A 75 4.25 -12.23 2.81
CA LYS A 75 5.52 -12.56 3.47
C LYS A 75 6.33 -11.35 3.92
N ARG A 76 5.66 -10.28 4.36
CA ARG A 76 6.25 -9.12 5.06
C ARG A 76 7.06 -8.14 4.22
N ASN A 77 7.16 -8.33 2.90
CA ASN A 77 7.78 -7.31 2.04
C ASN A 77 6.82 -6.14 1.83
N VAL A 78 7.32 -4.92 2.06
CA VAL A 78 6.59 -3.67 1.84
C VAL A 78 7.18 -2.94 0.65
N SER A 79 6.34 -2.33 -0.18
CA SER A 79 6.76 -1.50 -1.30
C SER A 79 5.78 -0.35 -1.52
N THR A 80 6.28 0.75 -2.06
CA THR A 80 5.46 1.90 -2.47
C THR A 80 5.09 1.75 -3.93
N VAL A 81 3.82 1.96 -4.26
CA VAL A 81 3.28 1.89 -5.61
C VAL A 81 2.52 3.17 -5.93
N VAL A 82 2.23 3.39 -7.21
CA VAL A 82 1.39 4.52 -7.62
C VAL A 82 -0.02 4.34 -7.07
N ASP A 83 -0.60 5.41 -6.54
CA ASP A 83 -2.00 5.40 -6.10
C ASP A 83 -2.93 5.50 -7.32
N LEU A 84 -3.53 4.36 -7.69
CA LEU A 84 -4.47 4.24 -8.81
C LEU A 84 -5.95 4.28 -8.36
N THR A 85 -6.25 4.76 -7.15
CA THR A 85 -7.64 4.82 -6.64
C THR A 85 -8.61 5.61 -7.50
N ASN A 86 -8.11 6.55 -8.32
CA ASN A 86 -8.92 7.31 -9.29
C ASN A 86 -9.22 6.52 -10.58
N GLU A 87 -8.56 5.39 -10.81
CA GLU A 87 -8.67 4.55 -12.01
C GLU A 87 -8.96 3.09 -11.61
N PRO A 88 -10.19 2.77 -11.17
CA PRO A 88 -10.50 1.49 -10.51
C PRO A 88 -10.22 0.27 -11.38
N GLU A 89 -10.44 0.37 -12.69
CA GLU A 89 -10.13 -0.72 -13.63
C GLU A 89 -8.62 -0.99 -13.71
N LYS A 90 -7.81 0.07 -13.76
CA LYS A 90 -6.34 -0.06 -13.77
C LYS A 90 -5.80 -0.52 -12.43
N LEU A 91 -6.39 -0.05 -11.33
CA LEU A 91 -6.03 -0.49 -9.98
C LEU A 91 -6.22 -2.01 -9.83
N LYS A 92 -7.36 -2.53 -10.28
CA LYS A 92 -7.63 -3.97 -10.21
C LYS A 92 -6.61 -4.79 -11.01
N ASP A 93 -6.39 -4.42 -12.28
CA ASP A 93 -5.40 -5.09 -13.13
C ASP A 93 -3.97 -5.01 -12.54
N TYR A 94 -3.61 -3.87 -11.96
CA TYR A 94 -2.32 -3.69 -11.31
C TYR A 94 -2.16 -4.60 -10.09
N ILE A 95 -3.17 -4.67 -9.22
CA ILE A 95 -3.16 -5.53 -8.03
C ILE A 95 -3.01 -7.00 -8.41
N GLU A 96 -3.75 -7.47 -9.43
CA GLU A 96 -3.67 -8.85 -9.90
C GLU A 96 -2.27 -9.17 -10.47
N LYS A 97 -1.72 -8.28 -11.31
CA LYS A 97 -0.35 -8.43 -11.85
C LYS A 97 0.71 -8.42 -10.75
N PHE A 98 0.57 -7.53 -9.77
CA PHE A 98 1.52 -7.45 -8.66
C PHE A 98 1.46 -8.72 -7.79
N SER A 99 0.26 -9.22 -7.50
CA SER A 99 0.08 -10.49 -6.79
C SER A 99 0.72 -11.66 -7.55
N GLY A 100 0.53 -11.73 -8.87
CA GLY A 100 1.19 -12.72 -9.72
C GLY A 100 2.72 -12.65 -9.61
N ARG A 101 3.27 -11.43 -9.66
CA ARG A 101 4.72 -11.20 -9.50
C ARG A 101 5.23 -11.59 -8.12
N CYS A 102 4.49 -11.32 -7.04
CA CYS A 102 4.84 -11.79 -5.69
C CYS A 102 4.97 -13.32 -5.66
N LYS A 103 4.03 -14.02 -6.30
CA LYS A 103 4.06 -15.48 -6.41
C LYS A 103 5.27 -16.00 -7.17
N GLU A 104 5.63 -15.37 -8.29
CA GLU A 104 6.82 -15.73 -9.09
C GLU A 104 8.12 -15.50 -8.32
N LEU A 105 8.20 -14.42 -7.54
CA LEU A 105 9.37 -14.06 -6.75
C LEU A 105 9.44 -14.82 -5.40
N GLY A 106 8.36 -15.52 -5.03
CA GLY A 106 8.25 -16.18 -3.73
C GLY A 106 8.20 -15.21 -2.55
N LEU A 107 7.75 -13.97 -2.79
CA LEU A 107 7.53 -12.91 -1.81
C LEU A 107 6.19 -13.04 -1.10
#